data_AF-A0A212IW83-F1
#
_entry.id   AF-A0A212IW83-F1
#
_cell.length_a   1.000
_cell.length_b   1.000
_cell.length_c   1.000
_cell.angle_alpha   90.00
_cell.angle_beta   90.00
_cell.angle_gamma   90.00
#
_symmetry.space_group_name_H-M   'P 1'
#
loop_
_entity.id
_entity.type
_entity.pdbx_description
1 polymer ?
#
loop_
_entity_poly.entity_id
_entity_poly.type
_entity_poly.pdbx_seq_one_letter_code
_entity_poly.pdbx_strand_id
1 'polypeptide(L)' 'MENRAGVRGNYIVPVVGATYTNRNGSAYICREVYMFAEARLERIKDSWTLYANGVQRYEDGTIEWDYSTGGYWARTEN' A
#
# COMPACT_ATOMS: atom_id res chain seq x y z
N MET A 1 3.36 5.33 -20.05
CA MET A 1 3.46 5.35 -18.58
C MET A 1 4.64 6.25 -18.27
N GLU A 2 4.41 7.53 -17.96
CA GLU A 2 5.49 8.50 -17.78
C GLU A 2 6.16 8.32 -16.42
N ASN A 3 7.47 8.08 -16.47
CA ASN A 3 8.40 8.24 -15.36
C ASN A 3 8.39 9.70 -14.89
N ARG A 4 7.69 10.00 -13.79
CA ARG A 4 7.94 11.23 -13.04
C ARG A 4 9.11 10.99 -12.09
N ALA A 5 10.31 11.30 -12.56
CA ALA A 5 11.43 11.56 -11.65
C ALA A 5 11.08 12.82 -10.82
N GLY A 6 10.44 12.65 -9.67
CA GLY A 6 9.96 13.77 -8.84
C GLY A 6 9.64 13.33 -7.42
N VAL A 7 10.58 13.61 -6.52
CA VAL A 7 10.60 13.26 -5.08
C VAL A 7 10.68 11.75 -4.82
N ARG A 8 11.73 11.30 -4.12
CA ARG A 8 11.81 9.91 -3.65
C ARG A 8 11.08 9.81 -2.31
N GLY A 9 10.21 8.82 -2.16
CA GLY A 9 9.71 8.45 -0.84
C GLY A 9 10.79 7.73 -0.03
N ASN A 10 10.63 7.70 1.29
CA ASN A 10 11.46 6.88 2.16
C ASN A 10 10.78 5.53 2.36
N TYR A 11 11.51 4.42 2.18
CA TYR A 11 10.98 3.11 2.52
C TYR A 11 10.60 3.05 3.99
N ILE A 12 9.42 2.48 4.26
CA ILE A 12 8.90 2.31 5.63
C ILE A 12 8.54 0.85 5.85
N VAL A 13 8.55 0.42 7.10
CA VAL A 13 7.83 -0.79 7.52
C VAL A 13 6.41 -0.36 7.89
N PRO A 14 5.36 -0.76 7.13
CA PRO A 14 4.00 -0.45 7.51
C PRO A 14 3.65 -1.06 8.86
N VAL A 15 2.67 -0.48 9.54
CA VAL A 15 2.20 -0.94 10.85
C VAL A 15 0.85 -1.62 10.66
N VAL A 16 0.73 -2.87 11.11
CA VAL A 16 -0.53 -3.62 11.06
C VAL A 16 -1.64 -2.82 11.78
N GLY A 17 -2.80 -2.70 11.13
CA GLY A 17 -3.95 -1.93 11.61
C GLY A 17 -3.90 -0.43 11.26
N ALA A 18 -2.74 0.11 10.86
CA ALA A 18 -2.65 1.50 10.42
C ALA A 18 -3.26 1.68 9.03
N THR A 19 -3.88 2.85 8.83
CA THR A 19 -4.41 3.27 7.53
C THR A 19 -3.47 4.27 6.87
N TYR A 20 -3.27 4.09 5.58
CA TYR A 20 -2.40 4.91 4.75
C TYR A 20 -3.15 5.42 3.52
N THR A 21 -2.92 6.68 3.16
CA THR A 21 -3.41 7.25 1.91
C THR A 21 -2.39 7.02 0.81
N ASN A 22 -2.75 6.27 -0.23
CA ASN A 22 -1.91 6.13 -1.41
C ASN A 22 -1.93 7.45 -2.22
N ARG A 23 -0.86 7.76 -2.97
CA ARG A 23 -0.81 8.94 -3.87
C ARG A 23 -1.95 9.01 -4.89
N ASN A 24 -2.58 7.89 -5.23
CA ASN A 24 -3.77 7.82 -6.07
C ASN A 24 -5.08 8.24 -5.35
N GLY A 25 -5.00 8.66 -4.08
CA GLY A 25 -6.12 9.12 -3.26
C GLY A 25 -6.89 8.01 -2.53
N SER A 26 -6.59 6.74 -2.76
CA SER A 26 -7.26 5.63 -2.07
C SER A 26 -6.64 5.37 -0.70
N ALA A 27 -7.50 5.06 0.29
CA ALA A 27 -7.08 4.65 1.62
C ALA A 27 -6.93 3.12 1.71
N TYR A 28 -5.85 2.68 2.34
CA TYR A 28 -5.53 1.26 2.54
C TYR A 28 -5.21 0.99 4.01
N ILE A 29 -5.74 -0.09 4.57
CA ILE A 29 -5.34 -0.60 5.88
C ILE A 29 -4.27 -1.68 5.72
N CYS A 30 -3.21 -1.62 6.52
CA CYS A 30 -2.22 -2.68 6.57
C CYS A 30 -2.76 -3.87 7.37
N ARG A 31 -2.83 -5.05 6.74
CA ARG A 31 -3.31 -6.29 7.35
C ARG A 31 -2.17 -7.17 7.86
N GLU A 32 -1.09 -7.25 7.11
CA GLU A 32 0.08 -8.07 7.43
C GLU A 32 1.35 -7.37 6.95
N VAL A 33 2.47 -7.65 7.60
CA VAL A 33 3.82 -7.19 7.23
C VAL A 33 4.68 -8.44 7.09
N TYR A 34 5.45 -8.53 6.00
CA TYR A 34 6.27 -9.70 5.71
C TYR A 34 7.74 -9.44 6.02
N MET A 35 8.36 -8.56 5.24
CA MET A 35 9.74 -8.11 5.40
C MET A 35 9.81 -6.58 5.29
N PHE A 36 11.03 -6.03 5.29
CA PHE A 36 11.22 -4.60 5.19
C PHE A 36 10.52 -4.04 3.94
N ALA A 37 9.65 -3.04 4.15
CA ALA A 37 8.85 -2.40 3.11
C ALA A 37 7.91 -3.33 2.31
N GLU A 38 7.54 -4.50 2.85
CA GLU A 38 6.56 -5.40 2.23
C GLU A 38 5.36 -5.65 3.13
N ALA A 39 4.15 -5.45 2.59
CA ALA A 39 2.92 -5.58 3.38
C ALA A 39 1.72 -6.02 2.55
N ARG A 40 0.79 -6.74 3.20
CA ARG A 40 -0.56 -6.95 2.67
C ARG A 40 -1.42 -5.75 3.01
N LEU A 41 -1.90 -5.06 1.99
CA LEU A 41 -2.74 -3.88 2.11
C LEU A 41 -4.13 -4.18 1.58
N GLU A 42 -5.16 -3.69 2.27
CA GLU A 42 -6.55 -3.80 1.85
C GLU A 42 -7.13 -2.40 1.65
N ARG A 43 -7.65 -2.13 0.45
CA ARG A 43 -8.31 -0.87 0.13
C ARG A 43 -9.63 -0.79 0.87
N ILE A 44 -9.82 0.27 1.64
CA ILE A 44 -11.00 0.42 2.51
C ILE A 44 -12.30 0.54 1.71
N LYS A 45 -12.26 1.17 0.53
CA LYS A 45 -13.47 1.47 -0.26
C LYS A 45 -14.24 0.21 -0.70
N ASP A 46 -13.51 -0.85 -1.03
CA ASP A 46 -14.09 -2.02 -1.70
C ASP A 46 -13.41 -3.34 -1.32
N SER A 47 -12.61 -3.35 -0.25
CA SER A 47 -11.91 -4.54 0.25
C SER A 47 -10.96 -5.20 -0.76
N TRP A 48 -10.49 -4.47 -1.77
CA TRP A 48 -9.44 -4.94 -2.67
C TRP A 48 -8.13 -5.14 -1.89
N THR A 49 -7.67 -6.38 -1.80
CA THR A 49 -6.43 -6.75 -1.12
C THR A 49 -5.31 -6.93 -2.13
N LEU A 50 -4.09 -6.54 -1.77
CA LEU A 50 -2.87 -6.75 -2.55
C LEU A 50 -1.66 -6.96 -1.64
N TYR A 51 -0.59 -7.52 -2.21
CA TYR A 51 0.74 -7.58 -1.60
C TYR A 51 1.59 -6.45 -2.21
N ALA A 52 1.91 -5.42 -1.42
CA ALA A 52 2.73 -4.29 -1.83
C ALA A 52 4.21 -4.56 -1.53
N ASN A 53 5.07 -4.33 -2.53
CA ASN A 53 6.52 -4.49 -2.42
C ASN A 53 7.19 -3.13 -2.51
N GLY A 54 8.09 -2.82 -1.58
CA GLY A 54 8.78 -1.53 -1.53
C GLY A 54 7.87 -0.37 -1.13
N VAL A 55 7.12 -0.50 -0.03
CA VAL A 55 6.25 0.57 0.48
C VAL A 55 7.10 1.78 0.90
N GLN A 56 6.82 2.91 0.27
CA GLN A 56 7.48 4.19 0.48
C GLN A 56 6.49 5.22 1.04
N ARG A 57 6.98 6.11 1.91
CA ARG A 57 6.22 7.27 2.42
C ARG A 57 6.87 8.57 1.96
N TYR A 58 6.03 9.49 1.49
CA TYR A 58 6.41 10.82 1.05
C TYR A 58 6.27 11.84 2.20
N GLU A 59 6.84 13.02 2.01
CA GLU A 59 6.83 14.12 3.00
C GLU A 59 5.40 14.59 3.33
N ASP A 60 4.50 14.57 2.34
CA ASP A 60 3.07 14.85 2.52
C ASP A 60 2.31 13.76 3.29
N GLY A 61 3.01 12.70 3.70
CA GLY A 61 2.48 11.59 4.48
C GLY A 61 1.81 10.50 3.65
N THR A 62 1.61 10.70 2.34
CA THR A 62 1.07 9.68 1.44
C THR A 62 2.06 8.55 1.21
N ILE A 63 1.56 7.39 0.76
CA ILE A 63 2.38 6.24 0.42
C ILE A 63 2.28 5.86 -1.06
N GLU A 64 3.26 5.11 -1.51
CA GLU A 64 3.27 4.35 -2.77
C GLU A 64 4.04 3.05 -2.56
N TRP A 65 4.10 2.19 -3.56
CA TRP A 65 4.91 0.98 -3.57
C TRP A 65 5.49 0.76 -4.97
N ASP A 66 6.59 0.02 -5.07
CA ASP A 66 7.29 -0.20 -6.33
C ASP A 66 6.46 -1.07 -7.30
N TYR A 67 5.86 -2.13 -6.77
CA TYR A 67 4.90 -2.98 -7.48
C TYR A 67 4.02 -3.77 -6.50
N SER A 68 2.95 -4.38 -7.01
CA SER A 68 2.06 -5.24 -6.22
C SER A 68 1.77 -6.56 -6.90
N THR A 69 1.55 -7.61 -6.11
CA THR A 69 1.17 -8.95 -6.57
C THR A 69 -0.07 -9.46 -5.83
N GLY A 70 -0.63 -10.59 -6.29
CA GLY A 70 -1.68 -11.32 -5.59
C GLY A 70 -2.91 -10.46 -5.26
N GLY A 71 -3.35 -9.63 -6.21
CA GLY A 71 -4.52 -8.78 -6.03
C GLY A 71 -5.83 -9.58 -6.07
N TYR A 72 -6.70 -9.40 -5.09
CA TYR A 72 -8.02 -10.03 -5.04
C TYR A 72 -9.02 -9.23 -4.22
N TRP A 73 -10.31 -9.37 -4.52
CA TRP A 73 -11.37 -9.05 -3.56
C TRP A 73 -11.53 -10.24 -2.63
N ALA A 74 -11.40 -10.01 -1.32
CA ALA A 74 -11.74 -11.05 -0.36
C ALA A 74 -13.20 -11.46 -0.61
N ARG A 75 -13.43 -12.77 -0.76
CA ARG A 75 -14.79 -13.28 -0.84
C ARG A 75 -15.44 -13.00 0.51
N THR A 76 -16.44 -12.13 0.56
CA THR A 76 -17.31 -12.03 1.72
C THR A 76 -17.91 -13.42 1.95
N GLU A 77 -17.62 -14.03 3.10
CA GLU A 77 -18.45 -15.14 3.57
C GLU A 77 -19.84 -14.57 3.82
N ASN A 78 -20.84 -15.15 3.15
CA ASN A 78 -22.26 -14.82 3.32
C ASN A 78 -22.78 -15.36 4.65
#